data_AF-A0A7C1B1N7-F1
#
_entry.id   AF-A0A7C1B1N7-F1
#
_cell.length_a   1.000
_cell.length_b   1.000
_cell.length_c   1.000
_cell.angle_alpha   90.00
_cell.angle_beta   90.00
_cell.angle_gamma   90.00
#
_symmetry.space_group_name_H-M   'P 1'
#
loop_
_entity.id
_entity.type
_entity.pdbx_description
1 polymer ?
#
loop_
_entity_poly.entity_id
_entity_poly.type
_entity_poly.pdbx_seq_one_letter_code
_entity_poly.pdbx_strand_id
1 'polypeptide(L)'
;MEIKFLGACGEVGRSAFLINDEILLDYGMTPSDPPRYPLDGIRPRCVLISHGHLDHTGVLPNLMDLEPDVFMTAITREIAYLLGKDTLRIEERNGNRPFEFEDLKKMYTRTSVVEYREEFELPGGYTATFFDAGHIP
;
A
#
# COMPACT_ATOMS: atom_id res chain seq x y z
N MET A 1 4.07 19.47 10.68
CA MET A 1 4.04 18.09 10.18
C MET A 1 3.43 17.23 11.26
N GLU A 2 2.32 16.56 10.96
CA GLU A 2 1.61 15.61 11.82
C GLU A 2 1.73 14.22 11.20
N ILE A 3 1.89 13.19 12.05
CA ILE A 3 1.96 11.79 11.63
C ILE A 3 0.95 10.99 12.44
N LYS A 4 0.06 10.26 11.75
CA LYS A 4 -0.89 9.33 12.34
C LYS A 4 -0.43 7.90 12.09
N PHE A 5 -0.40 7.11 13.16
CA PHE A 5 -0.01 5.71 13.15
C PHE A 5 -1.27 4.85 13.03
N LEU A 6 -1.47 4.22 11.88
CA LEU A 6 -2.70 3.45 11.58
C LEU A 6 -2.50 1.94 11.75
N GLY A 7 -1.25 1.49 11.83
CA GLY A 7 -0.85 0.11 12.11
C GLY A 7 0.66 -0.03 12.32
N ALA A 8 1.15 -1.25 12.52
CA ALA A 8 2.56 -1.58 12.79
C ALA A 8 3.19 -0.87 14.01
N CYS A 9 2.37 -0.44 14.98
CA CYS A 9 2.83 0.23 16.20
C CYS A 9 2.52 -0.62 17.44
N GLY A 10 3.57 -1.18 18.04
CA GLY A 10 3.42 -2.20 19.09
C GLY A 10 3.02 -3.59 18.57
N GLU A 11 3.16 -3.81 17.25
CA GLU A 11 2.84 -5.06 16.58
C GLU A 11 3.61 -5.21 15.26
N VAL A 12 3.54 -6.40 14.66
CA VAL A 12 3.96 -6.66 13.27
C VAL A 12 2.72 -6.87 12.41
N GLY A 13 2.72 -6.32 11.19
CA GLY A 13 1.62 -6.42 10.26
C GLY A 13 0.85 -5.11 10.07
N ARG A 14 0.03 -5.07 9.02
CA ARG A 14 -0.90 -3.96 8.69
C ARG A 14 -0.25 -2.58 8.71
N SER A 15 0.94 -2.46 8.13
CA SER A 15 1.71 -1.21 8.09
C SER A 15 0.94 -0.13 7.35
N ALA A 16 0.82 1.04 7.99
CA ALA A 16 0.20 2.23 7.44
C ALA A 16 0.51 3.46 8.31
N PHE A 17 1.06 4.51 7.69
CA PHE A 17 1.41 5.77 8.36
C PHE A 17 0.93 6.95 7.51
N LEU A 18 0.11 7.83 8.07
CA LEU A 18 -0.48 8.95 7.34
C LEU A 18 0.16 10.27 7.78
N ILE A 19 0.72 11.01 6.82
CA ILE A 19 1.39 12.28 7.03
C ILE A 19 0.48 13.42 6.57
N ASN A 20 0.18 14.34 7.49
CA ASN A 20 -0.70 15.51 7.31
C ASN A 20 -2.04 15.21 6.60
N ASP A 21 -2.61 14.01 6.80
CA ASP A 21 -3.83 13.54 6.13
C ASP A 21 -3.77 13.48 4.60
N GLU A 22 -2.59 13.58 3.99
CA GLU A 22 -2.42 13.62 2.53
C GLU A 22 -1.56 12.47 1.99
N ILE A 23 -0.47 12.11 2.67
CA ILE A 23 0.53 11.16 2.17
C ILE A 23 0.48 9.90 3.03
N LEU A 24 0.09 8.78 2.43
CA LEU A 24 0.09 7.48 3.10
C LEU A 24 1.38 6.72 2.78
N LEU A 25 2.05 6.20 3.81
CA LEU A 25 3.17 5.28 3.67
C LEU A 25 2.68 3.88 4.01
N ASP A 26 2.75 2.97 3.03
CA ASP A 26 2.24 1.61 3.07
C ASP A 26 0.73 1.49 3.39
N TYR A 27 0.13 0.39 2.95
CA TYR A 27 -1.24 0.03 3.30
C TYR A 27 -1.42 -1.49 3.25
N GLY A 28 -0.94 -2.14 4.29
CA GLY A 28 -0.86 -3.60 4.34
C GLY A 28 -1.90 -4.27 5.23
N MET A 29 -1.84 -5.60 5.30
CA MET A 29 -2.72 -6.40 6.17
C MET A 29 -1.95 -7.41 7.02
N THR A 30 -2.52 -7.81 8.15
CA THR A 30 -2.06 -9.00 8.89
C THR A 30 -2.89 -10.21 8.45
N PRO A 31 -2.27 -11.27 7.90
CA PRO A 31 -2.96 -12.51 7.54
C PRO A 31 -3.24 -13.37 8.78
N SER A 32 -4.08 -12.86 9.68
CA SER A 32 -4.63 -13.59 10.83
C SER A 32 -6.04 -14.13 10.52
N ASP A 33 -6.63 -14.87 11.45
CA ASP A 33 -8.03 -15.33 11.36
C ASP A 33 -8.84 -14.74 12.53
N PRO A 34 -9.67 -13.69 12.31
CA PRO A 34 -9.89 -12.98 11.04
C PRO A 34 -8.70 -12.06 10.67
N PRO A 35 -8.57 -11.64 9.38
CA PRO A 35 -7.54 -10.71 8.97
C PRO A 35 -7.65 -9.36 9.71
N ARG A 36 -6.50 -8.71 9.96
CA ARG A 36 -6.47 -7.36 10.56
C ARG A 36 -5.98 -6.33 9.55
N TYR A 37 -6.66 -5.20 9.51
CA TYR A 37 -6.38 -4.08 8.62
C TYR A 37 -5.93 -2.83 9.39
N PRO A 38 -5.34 -1.84 8.72
CA PRO A 38 -5.07 -0.53 9.30
C PRO A 38 -6.35 0.16 9.77
N LEU A 39 -6.21 1.18 10.62
CA LEU A 39 -7.33 2.04 11.00
C LEU A 39 -7.95 2.72 9.76
N ASP A 40 -9.28 2.78 9.73
CA ASP A 40 -10.09 3.24 8.61
C ASP A 40 -10.34 4.77 8.63
N GLY A 41 -11.22 5.24 7.72
CA GLY A 41 -11.64 6.64 7.67
C GLY A 41 -10.62 7.60 7.05
N ILE A 42 -9.61 7.07 6.34
CA ILE A 42 -8.57 7.85 5.68
C ILE A 42 -8.91 8.10 4.21
N ARG A 43 -8.44 9.23 3.66
CA ARG A 43 -8.61 9.57 2.24
C ARG A 43 -7.34 10.22 1.68
N PRO A 44 -6.23 9.45 1.55
CA PRO A 44 -4.95 10.00 1.12
C PRO A 44 -5.02 10.52 -0.31
N ARG A 45 -4.22 11.53 -0.62
CA ARG A 45 -4.01 12.04 -1.98
C ARG A 45 -2.94 11.22 -2.72
N CYS A 46 -1.95 10.72 -1.99
CA CYS A 46 -0.96 9.82 -2.54
C CYS A 46 -0.56 8.71 -1.57
N VAL A 47 -0.04 7.61 -2.12
CA VAL A 47 0.45 6.45 -1.38
C VAL A 47 1.85 6.10 -1.86
N LEU A 48 2.79 5.98 -0.93
CA LEU A 48 4.14 5.48 -1.16
C LEU A 48 4.22 4.07 -0.59
N ILE A 49 4.66 3.10 -1.41
CA ILE A 49 4.87 1.73 -0.95
C ILE A 49 6.36 1.46 -0.83
N SER A 50 6.76 0.93 0.32
CA SER A 50 8.14 0.59 0.63
C SER A 50 8.61 -0.66 -0.13
N HIS A 51 7.82 -1.74 -0.09
CA HIS A 51 8.14 -3.01 -0.73
C HIS A 51 6.92 -3.92 -0.87
N GLY A 52 7.05 -4.98 -1.66
CA GLY A 52 5.93 -5.83 -2.11
C GLY A 52 5.33 -6.79 -1.08
N HIS A 53 5.74 -6.80 0.19
CA HIS A 53 5.14 -7.73 1.15
C HIS A 53 3.66 -7.41 1.44
N LEU A 54 2.91 -8.45 1.82
CA LEU A 54 1.47 -8.37 2.09
C LEU A 54 1.15 -7.47 3.30
N ASP A 55 2.02 -7.41 4.30
CA ASP A 55 1.88 -6.52 5.45
C ASP A 55 2.20 -5.05 5.17
N HIS A 56 2.59 -4.74 3.93
CA HIS A 56 2.78 -3.37 3.43
C HIS A 56 1.86 -3.01 2.24
N THR A 57 1.37 -4.00 1.49
CA THR A 57 0.59 -3.77 0.26
C THR A 57 -0.79 -4.41 0.25
N GLY A 58 -1.06 -5.30 1.20
CA GLY A 58 -2.17 -6.24 1.15
C GLY A 58 -3.57 -5.64 1.16
N VAL A 59 -3.76 -4.36 1.47
CA VAL A 59 -5.06 -3.68 1.27
C VAL A 59 -4.96 -2.42 0.43
N LEU A 60 -3.80 -2.14 -0.18
CA LEU A 60 -3.64 -1.03 -1.12
C LEU A 60 -4.73 -0.97 -2.21
N PRO A 61 -5.17 -2.08 -2.83
CA PRO A 61 -6.22 -2.01 -3.85
C PRO A 61 -7.53 -1.43 -3.31
N ASN A 62 -7.83 -1.58 -2.03
CA ASN A 62 -9.05 -1.03 -1.42
C ASN A 62 -9.15 0.51 -1.53
N LEU A 63 -8.03 1.20 -1.76
CA LEU A 63 -7.99 2.66 -1.93
C LEU A 63 -8.27 3.12 -3.38
N MET A 64 -8.47 2.21 -4.34
CA MET A 64 -8.57 2.57 -5.76
C MET A 64 -9.88 3.26 -6.16
N ASP A 65 -10.87 3.29 -5.28
CA ASP A 65 -12.08 4.10 -5.41
C ASP A 65 -11.81 5.60 -5.19
N LEU A 66 -10.83 5.93 -4.35
CA LEU A 66 -10.38 7.28 -4.06
C LEU A 66 -9.43 7.85 -5.12
N GLU A 67 -8.92 6.98 -5.99
CA GLU A 67 -7.99 7.33 -7.06
C GLU A 67 -6.72 8.08 -6.60
N PRO A 68 -6.01 7.65 -5.54
CA PRO A 68 -4.79 8.32 -5.10
C PRO A 68 -3.66 8.11 -6.12
N ASP A 69 -2.68 9.02 -6.10
CA ASP A 69 -1.41 8.80 -6.80
C ASP A 69 -0.61 7.73 -6.04
N VAL A 70 -0.24 6.63 -6.71
CA VAL A 70 0.50 5.53 -6.07
C VAL A 70 1.91 5.46 -6.64
N PHE A 71 2.92 5.42 -5.77
CA PHE A 71 4.32 5.32 -6.16
C PHE A 71 5.00 4.12 -5.49
N MET A 72 5.76 3.37 -6.28
CA MET A 72 6.59 2.25 -5.81
C MET A 72 7.61 1.86 -6.89
N THR A 73 8.53 0.94 -6.57
CA THR A 73 9.46 0.39 -7.57
C THR A 73 8.77 -0.61 -8.49
N ALA A 74 9.35 -0.86 -9.67
CA ALA A 74 8.77 -1.74 -10.70
C ALA A 74 8.48 -3.14 -10.14
N ILE A 75 9.47 -3.69 -9.44
CA ILE A 75 9.43 -5.02 -8.83
C ILE A 75 8.41 -5.10 -7.68
N THR A 76 8.33 -4.05 -6.86
CA THR A 76 7.31 -3.94 -5.80
C THR A 76 5.90 -4.05 -6.37
N ARG A 77 5.61 -3.39 -7.49
CA ARG A 77 4.30 -3.45 -8.15
C ARG A 77 3.96 -4.86 -8.63
N GLU A 78 4.92 -5.56 -9.24
CA GLU A 78 4.71 -6.94 -9.72
C GLU A 78 4.43 -7.90 -8.56
N ILE A 79 5.18 -7.77 -7.45
CA ILE A 79 4.97 -8.60 -6.25
C ILE A 79 3.63 -8.26 -5.60
N ALA A 80 3.31 -6.98 -5.40
CA ALA A 80 2.04 -6.54 -4.82
C ALA A 80 0.84 -7.06 -5.63
N TYR A 81 0.92 -7.01 -6.96
CA TYR A 81 -0.11 -7.55 -7.84
C TYR A 81 -0.22 -9.08 -7.75
N LEU A 82 0.91 -9.79 -7.66
CA LEU A 82 0.93 -11.24 -7.49
C LEU A 82 0.29 -11.65 -6.16
N LEU A 83 0.71 -11.05 -5.04
CA LEU A 83 0.17 -11.35 -3.72
C LEU A 83 -1.28 -10.91 -3.56
N GLY A 84 -1.68 -9.80 -4.19
CA GLY A 84 -3.08 -9.37 -4.23
C GLY A 84 -3.99 -10.39 -4.94
N LYS A 85 -3.53 -10.99 -6.05
CA LYS A 85 -4.26 -12.08 -6.73
C LYS A 85 -4.40 -13.30 -5.84
N ASP A 86 -3.35 -13.66 -5.10
CA ASP A 86 -3.38 -14.82 -4.21
C ASP A 86 -4.32 -14.58 -3.02
N THR A 87 -4.28 -13.38 -2.45
CA THR A 87 -5.20 -12.92 -1.39
C THR A 87 -6.65 -13.06 -1.81
N LEU A 88 -7.02 -12.59 -3.02
CA LEU A 88 -8.38 -12.73 -3.53
C LEU A 88 -8.85 -14.18 -3.69
N ARG A 89 -7.94 -15.10 -4.01
CA ARG A 89 -8.23 -16.54 -4.14
C ARG A 89 -8.44 -17.22 -2.79
N ILE A 90 -7.64 -16.83 -1.79
CA ILE A 90 -7.76 -17.34 -0.42
C ILE A 90 -9.05 -16.80 0.21
N GLU A 91 -9.27 -15.49 0.15
CA GLU A 91 -10.41 -14.84 0.79
C GLU A 91 -11.75 -15.12 0.10
N GLU A 92 -11.76 -15.56 -1.16
CA GLU A 92 -12.97 -16.10 -1.80
C GLU A 92 -13.57 -17.28 -1.04
N ARG A 93 -12.71 -18.09 -0.40
CA ARG A 93 -13.16 -19.26 0.40
C ARG A 93 -13.59 -18.86 1.80
N ASN A 94 -13.01 -17.80 2.34
CA ASN A 94 -13.23 -17.34 3.72
C ASN A 94 -14.36 -16.31 3.84
N GLY A 95 -14.74 -15.67 2.73
CA GLY A 95 -15.79 -14.66 2.69
C GLY A 95 -15.36 -13.26 3.17
N ASN A 96 -14.06 -13.01 3.37
CA ASN A 96 -13.55 -11.74 3.91
C ASN A 96 -12.73 -10.93 2.90
N ARG A 97 -13.19 -10.85 1.64
CA ARG A 97 -12.48 -10.10 0.59
C ARG A 97 -12.35 -8.61 0.95
N PRO A 98 -11.13 -8.06 1.03
CA PRO A 98 -10.93 -6.63 1.34
C PRO A 98 -11.06 -5.71 0.12
N PHE A 99 -11.02 -6.25 -1.09
CA PHE A 99 -11.14 -5.50 -2.34
C PHE A 99 -11.61 -6.43 -3.47
N GLU A 100 -11.96 -5.86 -4.62
CA GLU A 100 -12.34 -6.63 -5.80
C GLU A 100 -11.18 -6.78 -6.79
N PHE A 101 -11.30 -7.75 -7.69
CA PHE A 101 -10.28 -7.96 -8.74
C PHE A 101 -10.09 -6.73 -9.64
N GLU A 102 -11.15 -5.92 -9.82
CA GLU A 102 -11.07 -4.70 -10.62
C GLU A 102 -10.23 -3.62 -9.92
N ASP A 103 -10.29 -3.54 -8.59
CA ASP A 103 -9.44 -2.63 -7.81
C ASP A 103 -7.98 -3.00 -7.94
N LEU A 104 -7.67 -4.30 -7.91
CA LEU A 104 -6.32 -4.79 -8.11
C LEU A 104 -5.75 -4.45 -9.50
N LYS A 105 -6.59 -4.50 -10.55
CA LYS A 105 -6.18 -4.03 -11.89
C LYS A 105 -5.95 -2.54 -11.93
N LYS A 106 -6.84 -1.73 -11.33
CA LYS A 106 -6.68 -0.28 -11.25
C LYS A 106 -5.39 0.09 -10.53
N MET A 107 -5.08 -0.57 -9.41
CA MET A 107 -3.83 -0.41 -8.69
C MET A 107 -2.64 -0.67 -9.64
N TYR A 108 -2.65 -1.78 -10.37
CA TYR A 108 -1.56 -2.11 -11.29
C TYR A 108 -1.37 -1.06 -12.40
N THR A 109 -2.46 -0.57 -13.00
CA THR A 109 -2.38 0.35 -14.15
C THR A 109 -2.13 1.80 -13.76
N ARG A 110 -2.59 2.24 -12.58
CA ARG A 110 -2.45 3.63 -12.11
C ARG A 110 -1.20 3.89 -11.28
N THR A 111 -0.49 2.84 -10.86
CA THR A 111 0.76 2.99 -10.11
C THR A 111 1.86 3.59 -10.99
N SER A 112 2.41 4.70 -10.53
CA SER A 112 3.64 5.30 -11.05
C SER A 112 4.84 4.52 -10.52
N VAL A 113 5.56 3.91 -11.45
CA VAL A 113 6.80 3.20 -11.13
C VAL A 113 7.95 4.22 -11.11
N VAL A 114 8.73 4.22 -10.02
CA VAL A 114 9.86 5.14 -9.83
C VAL A 114 11.14 4.36 -9.53
N GLU A 115 12.25 4.78 -10.13
CA GLU A 115 13.55 4.17 -9.92
C GLU A 115 14.22 4.66 -8.62
N TYR A 116 15.20 3.90 -8.14
CA TYR A 116 15.98 4.33 -6.98
C TYR A 116 16.78 5.60 -7.30
N ARG A 117 16.89 6.48 -6.28
CA ARG A 117 17.63 7.75 -6.35
C ARG A 117 17.07 8.76 -7.37
N GLU A 118 15.86 8.54 -7.85
CA GLU A 118 15.10 9.51 -8.63
C GLU A 118 14.20 10.30 -7.68
N GLU A 119 14.31 11.63 -7.70
CA GLU A 119 13.44 12.51 -6.93
C GLU A 119 12.15 12.77 -7.71
N PHE A 120 11.01 12.69 -7.02
CA PHE A 120 9.70 12.95 -7.60
C PHE A 120 8.84 13.80 -6.65
N GLU A 121 7.92 14.56 -7.25
CA GLU A 121 7.03 15.45 -6.52
C GLU A 121 5.83 14.71 -5.94
N LEU A 122 5.39 15.17 -4.78
CA LEU A 122 4.18 14.72 -4.09
C LEU A 122 3.23 15.89 -3.86
N PRO A 123 1.93 15.62 -3.63
CA PRO A 123 0.98 16.62 -3.17
C PRO A 123 1.49 17.40 -1.96
N GLY A 124 1.15 18.69 -1.85
CA GLY A 124 1.53 19.51 -0.68
C GLY A 124 2.94 20.08 -0.73
N GLY A 125 3.65 19.97 -1.86
CA GLY A 125 5.00 20.52 -2.06
C GLY A 125 6.10 19.67 -1.44
N TYR A 126 5.82 18.39 -1.16
CA TYR A 126 6.82 17.43 -0.73
C TYR A 126 7.54 16.82 -1.94
N THR A 127 8.77 16.36 -1.72
CA THR A 127 9.46 15.46 -2.65
C THR A 127 9.76 14.15 -1.95
N ALA A 128 9.91 13.08 -2.73
CA ALA A 128 10.34 11.79 -2.24
C ALA A 128 11.40 11.17 -3.15
N THR A 129 12.15 10.24 -2.60
CA THR A 129 13.18 9.48 -3.32
C THR A 129 13.26 8.10 -2.70
N PHE A 130 13.14 7.06 -3.52
CA PHE A 130 13.35 5.69 -3.05
C PHE A 130 14.84 5.37 -2.97
N PHE A 131 15.22 4.66 -1.91
CA PHE A 131 16.56 4.10 -1.71
C PHE A 131 16.45 2.60 -1.51
N ASP A 132 17.48 1.86 -1.92
CA ASP A 132 17.58 0.42 -1.68
C ASP A 132 17.64 0.14 -0.18
N ALA A 133 16.65 -0.63 0.31
CA ALA A 133 16.54 -1.04 1.70
C ALA A 133 17.23 -2.38 2.01
N GLY A 134 17.65 -3.14 0.98
CA GLY A 134 18.32 -4.44 1.13
C GLY A 134 17.45 -5.56 1.73
N HIS A 135 16.13 -5.39 1.73
CA HIS A 135 15.18 -6.32 2.38
C HIS A 135 14.64 -7.38 1.42
N ILE A 136 13.98 -6.96 0.34
CA ILE A 136 13.47 -7.82 -0.73
C ILE A 136 13.75 -7.18 -2.11
N PRO A 137 13.73 -7.97 -3.21
CA PRO A 137 14.11 -7.51 -4.54
C PRO A 137 13.33 -6.30 -5.04
#